data_AF-A0A6G3XUV4-F1
#
_entry.id   AF-A0A6G3XUV4-F1
#
_cell.length_a   1.000
_cell.length_b   1.000
_cell.length_c   1.000
_cell.angle_alpha   90.00
_cell.angle_beta   90.00
_cell.angle_gamma   90.00
#
_symmetry.space_group_name_H-M   'P 1'
#
loop_
_entity.id
_entity.type
_entity.pdbx_description
1 polymer ?
#
loop_
_entity_poly.entity_id
_entity_poly.type
_entity_poly.pdbx_seq_one_letter_code
_entity_poly.pdbx_strand_id
1 'polypeptide(L)'
;MRFSEVFDISITSDDDWFDAYLPADTNLFIDPFLIWEEQAGHWAGAHDHLIDFFEMVFDLVKESSGSEESLSWKQAQKLLMFPEPYEFCLGVAESTPLGSGSGRGLQKEMLEGVKIATGLGMNRIAHMEMLTLFQGGMGVDRLSDMTCNILKSYFITYTQEVARRHNIQMRRQKVTNAAWDRNFCRWKDTTVDLPINPYIDKPVILTPERFLEDIPIVSPNGLWSYAWSTAAEQLRGDLTFDIARNVSRRDKAKLARQNPDIVALYLQHLEEEEKKPYPVNEDPRMRVRWYELGSDFAERSNLSFVPQEPDEFERFIESVIESYRHNIEQQDGWQLLWHNGSAREERTAQNLFRSSVIHYCRANNIDLTGESNAGRGPVDFKFSRGWSRRALVEMKLVRNTRFWDGVLAQQPQYQVSEEVSLGFFVAIGYKDAECHPDIKEKIDRAAALVSQRSGKTIRGILVDARPKQSASRLHDTGLSNTLKHQDPPLEEQSETPPEG
;
A
#
# COMPACT_ATOMS: atom_id res chain seq x y z
N MET A 1 -7.28 9.97 -10.46
CA MET A 1 -8.12 9.20 -11.38
C MET A 1 -7.33 7.99 -11.81
N ARG A 2 -8.03 6.95 -12.20
CA ARG A 2 -7.45 5.75 -12.81
C ARG A 2 -6.88 6.04 -14.19
N PHE A 3 -6.05 5.14 -14.69
CA PHE A 3 -5.55 5.23 -16.06
C PHE A 3 -6.72 5.13 -17.05
N SER A 4 -7.63 4.18 -16.85
CA SER A 4 -8.85 4.04 -17.66
C SER A 4 -9.68 5.33 -17.73
N GLU A 5 -9.94 5.94 -16.58
CA GLU A 5 -10.71 7.20 -16.47
C GLU A 5 -10.01 8.38 -17.17
N VAL A 6 -8.69 8.50 -17.03
CA VAL A 6 -7.93 9.62 -17.63
C VAL A 6 -7.95 9.56 -19.15
N PHE A 7 -7.97 8.36 -19.71
CA PHE A 7 -7.92 8.14 -21.16
C PHE A 7 -9.26 7.71 -21.77
N ASP A 8 -10.36 7.77 -21.00
CA ASP A 8 -11.71 7.41 -21.42
C ASP A 8 -11.80 6.00 -22.02
N ILE A 9 -11.20 5.02 -21.33
CA ILE A 9 -11.08 3.63 -21.78
C ILE A 9 -12.22 2.79 -21.21
N SER A 10 -12.91 2.05 -22.08
CA SER A 10 -13.79 0.95 -21.67
C SER A 10 -12.98 -0.34 -21.58
N ILE A 11 -12.78 -0.86 -20.37
CA ILE A 11 -12.04 -2.10 -20.12
C ILE A 11 -12.81 -3.29 -20.70
N THR A 12 -12.11 -4.17 -21.42
CA THR A 12 -12.65 -5.36 -22.09
C THR A 12 -12.03 -6.65 -21.54
N SER A 13 -12.49 -7.81 -22.01
CA SER A 13 -11.87 -9.10 -21.65
C SER A 13 -10.45 -9.30 -22.16
N ASP A 14 -10.03 -8.48 -23.15
CA ASP A 14 -8.69 -8.54 -23.74
C ASP A 14 -7.69 -7.64 -22.98
N ASP A 15 -8.16 -6.96 -21.93
CA ASP A 15 -7.37 -6.08 -21.08
C ASP A 15 -6.94 -6.82 -19.81
N ASP A 16 -5.66 -7.18 -19.79
CA ASP A 16 -5.00 -7.85 -18.67
C ASP A 16 -4.12 -6.89 -17.84
N TRP A 17 -4.08 -5.61 -18.19
CA TRP A 17 -3.26 -4.58 -17.52
C TRP A 17 -3.91 -4.08 -16.23
N PHE A 18 -3.07 -3.75 -15.26
CA PHE A 18 -3.50 -3.13 -14.01
C PHE A 18 -3.89 -1.68 -14.21
N ASP A 19 -5.12 -1.35 -13.81
CA ASP A 19 -5.63 0.02 -13.87
C ASP A 19 -5.06 0.90 -12.74
N ALA A 20 -3.88 1.44 -13.01
CA ALA A 20 -3.10 2.19 -12.04
C ALA A 20 -3.79 3.50 -11.62
N TYR A 21 -3.72 3.81 -10.32
CA TYR A 21 -4.10 5.12 -9.81
C TYR A 21 -2.98 6.13 -10.10
N LEU A 22 -3.14 6.96 -11.12
CA LEU A 22 -2.04 7.81 -11.62
C LEU A 22 -1.47 8.88 -10.66
N PRO A 23 -2.22 9.42 -9.68
CA PRO A 23 -1.67 10.42 -8.76
C PRO A 23 -0.65 9.91 -7.73
N ALA A 24 -0.65 8.62 -7.38
CA ALA A 24 0.19 8.07 -6.31
C ALA A 24 0.42 6.56 -6.50
N ASP A 25 1.38 5.96 -5.80
CA ASP A 25 1.62 4.53 -5.94
C ASP A 25 0.49 3.70 -5.35
N THR A 26 0.24 2.58 -6.01
CA THR A 26 -0.50 1.47 -5.41
C THR A 26 0.49 0.57 -4.67
N ASN A 27 0.18 0.25 -3.41
CA ASN A 27 0.98 -0.62 -2.54
C ASN A 27 0.87 -2.10 -2.97
N LEU A 28 1.41 -2.35 -4.15
CA LEU A 28 1.63 -3.62 -4.84
C LEU A 28 3.00 -3.53 -5.51
N PHE A 29 3.57 -4.67 -5.87
CA PHE A 29 4.87 -4.73 -6.53
C PHE A 29 4.83 -5.76 -7.65
N ILE A 30 5.76 -5.64 -8.61
CA ILE A 30 5.91 -6.62 -9.68
C ILE A 30 6.79 -7.75 -9.16
N ASP A 31 6.22 -8.95 -9.14
CA ASP A 31 6.95 -10.16 -8.78
C ASP A 31 7.57 -10.80 -10.05
N PRO A 32 8.90 -10.86 -10.18
CA PRO A 32 9.55 -11.57 -11.29
C PRO A 32 9.16 -13.05 -11.40
N PHE A 33 8.80 -13.73 -10.30
CA PHE A 33 8.40 -15.15 -10.36
C PHE A 33 7.13 -15.35 -11.19
N LEU A 34 6.16 -14.45 -11.04
CA LEU A 34 4.92 -14.47 -11.81
C LEU A 34 5.16 -14.24 -13.32
N ILE A 35 6.26 -13.55 -13.67
CA ILE A 35 6.67 -13.36 -15.07
C ILE A 35 7.33 -14.64 -15.61
N TRP A 36 8.04 -15.40 -14.78
CA TRP A 36 8.76 -16.61 -15.20
C TRP A 36 7.82 -17.75 -15.62
N GLU A 37 6.59 -17.76 -15.13
CA GLU A 37 5.57 -18.73 -15.57
C GLU A 37 5.13 -18.51 -17.03
N GLU A 38 5.43 -17.35 -17.62
CA GLU A 38 5.07 -17.03 -19.01
C GLU A 38 6.06 -17.68 -19.99
N GLN A 39 5.73 -18.87 -20.48
CA GLN A 39 6.55 -19.63 -21.43
C GLN A 39 6.23 -19.35 -22.90
N ALA A 40 5.28 -18.45 -23.18
CA ALA A 40 4.82 -18.14 -24.54
C ALA A 40 4.45 -16.66 -24.69
N GLY A 41 4.35 -16.20 -25.95
CA GLY A 41 3.93 -14.83 -26.26
C GLY A 41 5.01 -13.78 -25.97
N HIS A 42 4.57 -12.55 -25.68
CA HIS A 42 5.42 -11.38 -25.48
C HIS A 42 6.44 -11.56 -24.33
N TRP A 43 6.06 -12.29 -23.28
CA TRP A 43 6.86 -12.42 -22.05
C TRP A 43 7.79 -13.64 -22.05
N ALA A 44 7.73 -14.52 -23.06
CA ALA A 44 8.50 -15.77 -23.09
C ALA A 44 10.01 -15.61 -22.89
N GLY A 45 10.60 -14.51 -23.37
CA GLY A 45 12.02 -14.22 -23.22
C GLY A 45 12.38 -13.38 -22.00
N ALA A 46 11.42 -13.00 -21.17
CA ALA A 46 11.65 -12.07 -20.06
C ALA A 46 12.52 -12.68 -18.96
N HIS A 47 12.31 -13.96 -18.63
CA HIS A 47 13.17 -14.67 -17.68
C HIS A 47 14.64 -14.68 -18.14
N ASP A 48 14.89 -15.18 -19.34
CA ASP A 48 16.25 -15.26 -19.90
C ASP A 48 16.90 -13.88 -20.01
N HIS A 49 16.14 -12.85 -20.40
CA HIS A 49 16.64 -11.49 -20.48
C HIS A 49 17.03 -10.95 -19.09
N LEU A 50 16.26 -11.25 -18.06
CA LEU A 50 16.62 -10.87 -16.71
C LEU A 50 17.87 -11.60 -16.23
N ILE A 51 17.99 -12.91 -16.50
CA ILE A 51 19.16 -13.71 -16.13
C ILE A 51 20.42 -13.19 -16.84
N ASP A 52 20.34 -12.87 -18.13
CA ASP A 52 21.46 -12.37 -18.93
C ASP A 52 22.02 -11.04 -18.37
N PHE A 53 21.15 -10.17 -17.83
CA PHE A 53 21.60 -8.94 -17.17
C PHE A 53 22.54 -9.25 -15.99
N PHE A 54 22.18 -10.21 -15.15
CA PHE A 54 23.01 -10.54 -14.01
C PHE A 54 24.22 -11.39 -14.37
N GLU A 55 24.13 -12.28 -15.36
CA GLU A 55 25.33 -12.98 -15.87
C GLU A 55 26.38 -11.97 -16.32
N MET A 56 25.98 -10.93 -17.04
CA MET A 56 26.86 -9.80 -17.39
C MET A 56 27.46 -9.12 -16.14
N VAL A 57 26.68 -8.85 -15.10
CA VAL A 57 27.18 -8.26 -13.85
C VAL A 57 28.16 -9.19 -13.14
N PHE A 58 27.90 -10.50 -13.11
CA PHE A 58 28.80 -11.50 -12.54
C PHE A 58 30.12 -11.58 -13.29
N ASP A 59 30.09 -11.55 -14.62
CA ASP A 59 31.28 -11.53 -15.45
C ASP A 59 32.17 -10.32 -15.13
N LEU A 60 31.58 -9.14 -14.94
CA LEU A 60 32.29 -7.93 -14.53
C LEU A 60 32.91 -8.04 -13.12
N VAL A 61 32.19 -8.64 -12.17
CA VAL A 61 32.72 -8.85 -10.82
C VAL A 61 33.83 -9.91 -10.81
N LYS A 62 33.72 -10.97 -11.62
CA LYS A 62 34.80 -11.95 -11.83
C LYS A 62 36.04 -11.30 -12.41
N GLU A 63 35.89 -10.53 -13.49
CA GLU A 63 36.98 -9.80 -14.14
C GLU A 63 37.68 -8.83 -13.17
N SER A 64 36.93 -8.21 -12.26
CA SER A 64 37.49 -7.32 -11.24
C SER A 64 38.43 -8.02 -10.25
N SER A 65 38.38 -9.36 -10.15
CA SER A 65 39.04 -10.14 -9.09
C SER A 65 38.74 -9.61 -7.68
N GLY A 66 37.57 -9.00 -7.49
CA GLY A 66 37.13 -8.39 -6.24
C GLY A 66 37.82 -7.07 -5.87
N SER A 67 38.55 -6.43 -6.80
CA SER A 67 39.18 -5.12 -6.65
C SER A 67 38.19 -3.99 -6.94
N GLU A 68 37.85 -3.20 -5.91
CA GLU A 68 36.89 -2.10 -6.02
C GLU A 68 37.37 -0.96 -6.92
N GLU A 69 38.68 -0.87 -7.15
CA GLU A 69 39.29 0.17 -7.98
C GLU A 69 39.26 -0.16 -9.48
N SER A 70 39.00 -1.41 -9.84
CA SER A 70 38.96 -1.86 -11.23
C SER A 70 37.82 -1.22 -12.02
N LEU A 71 38.01 -1.10 -13.34
CA LEU A 71 36.98 -0.59 -14.24
C LEU A 71 35.75 -1.49 -14.23
N SER A 72 35.93 -2.82 -14.26
CA SER A 72 34.83 -3.80 -14.25
C SER A 72 34.01 -3.73 -12.97
N TRP A 73 34.65 -3.55 -11.79
CA TRP A 73 33.91 -3.33 -10.54
C TRP A 73 33.10 -2.04 -10.56
N LYS A 74 33.72 -0.92 -10.97
CA LYS A 74 33.04 0.38 -11.07
C LYS A 74 31.88 0.33 -12.06
N GLN A 75 31.98 -0.50 -13.11
CA GLN A 75 30.90 -0.71 -14.07
C GLN A 75 29.78 -1.57 -13.50
N ALA A 76 30.10 -2.68 -12.83
CA ALA A 76 29.12 -3.50 -12.11
C ALA A 76 28.37 -2.69 -11.04
N GLN A 77 29.08 -1.81 -10.32
CA GLN A 77 28.48 -0.80 -9.44
C GLN A 77 27.38 -0.04 -10.18
N LYS A 78 27.71 0.63 -11.28
CA LYS A 78 26.75 1.49 -12.01
C LYS A 78 25.55 0.71 -12.52
N LEU A 79 25.73 -0.54 -12.93
CA LEU A 79 24.65 -1.40 -13.41
C LEU A 79 23.67 -1.77 -12.29
N LEU A 80 24.17 -2.05 -11.09
CA LEU A 80 23.36 -2.36 -9.90
C LEU A 80 22.75 -1.13 -9.22
N MET A 81 22.74 0.02 -9.90
CA MET A 81 21.98 1.20 -9.49
C MET A 81 20.65 1.20 -10.24
N PHE A 82 19.57 0.83 -9.53
CA PHE A 82 18.22 0.88 -10.07
C PHE A 82 17.53 2.16 -9.60
N PRO A 83 17.16 3.07 -10.52
CA PRO A 83 16.26 4.17 -10.23
C PRO A 83 14.87 3.64 -9.85
N GLU A 84 14.14 4.38 -9.04
CA GLU A 84 12.74 4.07 -8.75
C GLU A 84 11.91 4.16 -10.03
N PRO A 85 11.15 3.11 -10.39
CA PRO A 85 10.38 3.04 -11.63
C PRO A 85 9.03 3.75 -11.49
N TYR A 86 9.07 5.07 -11.24
CA TYR A 86 7.87 5.90 -11.05
C TYR A 86 6.84 5.77 -12.19
N GLU A 87 7.26 5.33 -13.38
CA GLU A 87 6.39 5.16 -14.55
C GLU A 87 5.26 4.16 -14.31
N PHE A 88 5.41 3.25 -13.34
CA PHE A 88 4.46 2.18 -13.04
C PHE A 88 3.39 2.57 -12.02
N CYS A 89 3.59 3.63 -11.23
CA CYS A 89 2.72 4.00 -10.10
C CYS A 89 2.48 2.82 -9.12
N LEU A 90 3.56 2.09 -8.81
CA LEU A 90 3.60 0.96 -7.90
C LEU A 90 4.70 1.20 -6.87
N GLY A 91 4.47 0.76 -5.64
CA GLY A 91 5.40 0.96 -4.54
C GLY A 91 4.70 1.49 -3.30
N VAL A 92 5.49 2.06 -2.39
CA VAL A 92 5.01 2.53 -1.08
C VAL A 92 4.71 4.03 -1.02
N ALA A 93 4.89 4.79 -2.11
CA ALA A 93 4.75 6.25 -2.07
C ALA A 93 3.28 6.73 -2.16
N GLU A 94 2.82 7.44 -1.13
CA GLU A 94 1.38 7.73 -0.94
C GLU A 94 0.87 9.04 -1.57
N SER A 95 1.81 9.92 -1.94
CA SER A 95 1.52 11.29 -2.39
C SER A 95 1.99 11.60 -3.80
N THR A 96 3.04 10.94 -4.26
CA THR A 96 3.58 11.06 -5.61
C THR A 96 4.34 9.78 -5.92
N PRO A 97 4.30 9.27 -7.17
CA PRO A 97 5.15 8.15 -7.59
C PRO A 97 6.63 8.54 -7.72
N LEU A 98 6.98 9.82 -7.47
CA LEU A 98 8.36 10.32 -7.51
C LEU A 98 9.03 10.17 -6.13
N GLY A 99 9.46 8.97 -5.76
CA GLY A 99 10.25 8.76 -4.55
C GLY A 99 11.77 8.94 -4.73
N SER A 100 12.50 8.68 -3.65
CA SER A 100 13.96 8.72 -3.60
C SER A 100 14.51 7.30 -3.68
N GLY A 101 14.64 6.77 -4.89
CA GLY A 101 15.11 5.40 -5.14
C GLY A 101 16.32 4.94 -4.31
N SER A 102 16.43 3.62 -4.13
CA SER A 102 17.33 2.97 -3.17
C SER A 102 18.80 2.87 -3.64
N GLY A 103 19.44 4.02 -3.94
CA GLY A 103 20.69 4.03 -4.71
C GLY A 103 21.94 3.40 -4.06
N ARG A 104 22.51 4.00 -3.00
CA ARG A 104 23.93 3.74 -2.65
C ARG A 104 24.19 2.59 -1.67
N GLY A 105 23.30 2.34 -0.72
CA GLY A 105 23.49 1.26 0.27
C GLY A 105 23.32 -0.13 -0.35
N LEU A 106 22.29 -0.28 -1.18
CA LEU A 106 21.89 -1.52 -1.84
C LEU A 106 22.94 -2.04 -2.83
N GLN A 107 23.47 -1.14 -3.66
CA GLN A 107 24.49 -1.44 -4.65
C GLN A 107 25.71 -2.13 -4.04
N LYS A 108 26.18 -1.65 -2.87
CA LYS A 108 27.33 -2.22 -2.18
C LYS A 108 27.03 -3.63 -1.66
N GLU A 109 25.85 -3.83 -1.09
CA GLU A 109 25.40 -5.13 -0.57
C GLU A 109 25.23 -6.18 -1.67
N MET A 110 24.68 -5.78 -2.83
CA MET A 110 24.57 -6.66 -4.01
C MET A 110 25.96 -7.08 -4.52
N LEU A 111 26.90 -6.14 -4.66
CA LEU A 111 28.26 -6.45 -5.09
C LEU A 111 29.00 -7.39 -4.12
N GLU A 112 28.81 -7.21 -2.81
CA GLU A 112 29.35 -8.13 -1.80
C GLU A 112 28.75 -9.53 -1.96
N GLY A 113 27.44 -9.64 -2.19
CA GLY A 113 26.76 -10.92 -2.47
C GLY A 113 27.30 -11.61 -3.72
N VAL A 114 27.44 -10.88 -4.83
CA VAL A 114 28.01 -11.39 -6.09
C VAL A 114 29.46 -11.84 -5.90
N LYS A 115 30.27 -11.08 -5.16
CA LYS A 115 31.67 -11.42 -4.86
C LYS A 115 31.78 -12.71 -4.06
N ILE A 116 30.92 -12.90 -3.05
CA ILE A 116 30.86 -14.13 -2.25
C ILE A 116 30.46 -15.31 -3.13
N ALA A 117 29.38 -15.18 -3.90
CA ALA A 117 28.89 -16.24 -4.78
C ALA A 117 29.96 -16.68 -5.79
N THR A 118 30.65 -15.70 -6.39
CA THR A 118 31.78 -15.95 -7.29
C THR A 118 32.93 -16.69 -6.59
N GLY A 119 33.29 -16.27 -5.37
CA GLY A 119 34.33 -16.93 -4.57
C GLY A 119 34.01 -18.37 -4.18
N LEU A 120 32.73 -18.74 -4.14
CA LEU A 120 32.25 -20.09 -3.89
C LEU A 120 32.21 -20.97 -5.16
N GLY A 121 32.67 -20.46 -6.31
CA GLY A 121 32.66 -21.18 -7.57
C GLY A 121 31.28 -21.26 -8.24
N MET A 122 30.30 -20.49 -7.75
CA MET A 122 29.00 -20.36 -8.41
C MET A 122 29.18 -19.57 -9.70
N ASN A 123 29.18 -20.30 -10.82
CA ASN A 123 29.48 -19.73 -12.13
C ASN A 123 28.26 -19.26 -12.90
N ARG A 124 27.06 -19.59 -12.43
CA ARG A 124 25.77 -19.17 -12.95
C ARG A 124 24.86 -18.80 -11.79
N ILE A 125 24.08 -17.75 -11.96
CA ILE A 125 22.92 -17.50 -11.11
C ILE A 125 21.84 -18.41 -11.65
N ALA A 126 21.53 -19.46 -10.93
CA ALA A 126 20.26 -20.12 -11.18
C ALA A 126 19.10 -19.28 -10.60
N HIS A 127 19.33 -18.48 -9.54
CA HIS A 127 18.25 -17.89 -8.74
C HIS A 127 18.57 -16.46 -8.27
N MET A 128 17.79 -15.47 -8.71
CA MET A 128 17.84 -14.04 -8.31
C MET A 128 17.77 -13.84 -6.79
N GLU A 129 17.14 -14.77 -6.10
CA GLU A 129 16.83 -14.76 -4.69
C GLU A 129 18.05 -15.03 -3.81
N MET A 130 19.13 -15.54 -4.41
CA MET A 130 20.43 -15.54 -3.75
C MET A 130 20.81 -14.11 -3.35
N LEU A 131 20.55 -13.13 -4.24
CA LEU A 131 20.84 -11.73 -3.95
C LEU A 131 19.93 -11.19 -2.84
N THR A 132 18.64 -11.57 -2.80
CA THR A 132 17.69 -11.14 -1.76
C THR A 132 17.97 -11.76 -0.39
N LEU A 133 18.46 -13.00 -0.34
CA LEU A 133 18.75 -13.74 0.89
C LEU A 133 20.11 -13.44 1.51
N PHE A 134 21.18 -13.25 0.71
CA PHE A 134 22.51 -12.91 1.22
C PHE A 134 22.55 -11.56 1.97
N GLN A 135 21.47 -10.77 1.89
CA GLN A 135 21.32 -9.44 2.48
C GLN A 135 20.48 -9.37 3.77
N GLY A 136 19.99 -10.49 4.31
CA GLY A 136 19.24 -10.50 5.58
C GLY A 136 17.79 -10.01 5.47
N GLY A 137 17.16 -10.26 4.32
CA GLY A 137 15.82 -9.81 4.00
C GLY A 137 15.84 -8.43 3.36
N MET A 138 16.12 -8.37 2.05
CA MET A 138 15.80 -7.20 1.25
C MET A 138 14.31 -6.88 1.34
N GLY A 139 13.96 -5.58 1.31
CA GLY A 139 12.60 -5.17 1.03
C GLY A 139 12.23 -5.55 -0.41
N VAL A 140 11.12 -6.25 -0.56
CA VAL A 140 10.46 -6.65 -1.83
C VAL A 140 10.28 -5.53 -2.84
N ASP A 141 10.12 -4.30 -2.36
CA ASP A 141 10.16 -3.05 -3.11
C ASP A 141 11.37 -2.98 -4.07
N ARG A 142 12.53 -3.48 -3.64
CA ARG A 142 13.78 -3.46 -4.42
C ARG A 142 13.82 -4.54 -5.51
N LEU A 143 13.14 -5.67 -5.29
CA LEU A 143 13.03 -6.74 -6.29
C LEU A 143 12.16 -6.27 -7.45
N SER A 144 11.06 -5.58 -7.12
CA SER A 144 10.19 -4.91 -8.09
C SER A 144 10.95 -3.86 -8.89
N ASP A 145 11.62 -2.91 -8.23
CA ASP A 145 12.39 -1.86 -8.89
C ASP A 145 13.36 -2.40 -9.93
N MET A 146 14.11 -3.42 -9.53
CA MET A 146 15.09 -4.09 -10.36
C MET A 146 14.44 -4.80 -11.56
N THR A 147 13.36 -5.53 -11.32
CA THR A 147 12.58 -6.21 -12.36
C THR A 147 12.02 -5.20 -13.36
N CYS A 148 11.40 -4.12 -12.89
CA CYS A 148 10.89 -3.02 -13.71
C CYS A 148 11.97 -2.38 -14.57
N ASN A 149 13.18 -2.16 -14.03
CA ASN A 149 14.28 -1.54 -14.79
C ASN A 149 14.88 -2.50 -15.82
N ILE A 150 15.17 -3.75 -15.44
CA ILE A 150 15.80 -4.73 -16.34
C ILE A 150 14.86 -5.09 -17.49
N LEU A 151 13.56 -5.30 -17.19
CA LEU A 151 12.54 -5.67 -18.16
C LEU A 151 11.78 -4.48 -18.74
N LYS A 152 12.23 -3.24 -18.52
CA LYS A 152 11.51 -2.02 -18.92
C LYS A 152 11.12 -2.01 -20.40
N SER A 153 11.97 -2.55 -21.27
CA SER A 153 11.70 -2.67 -22.71
C SER A 153 10.48 -3.57 -23.05
N TYR A 154 10.26 -4.64 -22.29
CA TYR A 154 9.09 -5.50 -22.43
C TYR A 154 7.82 -4.75 -22.03
N PHE A 155 7.85 -4.06 -20.87
CA PHE A 155 6.72 -3.27 -20.40
C PHE A 155 6.39 -2.08 -21.31
N ILE A 156 7.40 -1.41 -21.89
CA ILE A 156 7.19 -0.34 -22.87
C ILE A 156 6.45 -0.88 -24.10
N THR A 157 6.90 -2.03 -24.64
CA THR A 157 6.27 -2.63 -25.82
C THR A 157 4.82 -3.01 -25.54
N TYR A 158 4.59 -3.68 -24.40
CA TYR A 158 3.26 -4.04 -23.91
C TYR A 158 2.36 -2.80 -23.75
N THR A 159 2.87 -1.74 -23.12
CA THR A 159 2.13 -0.47 -22.94
C THR A 159 1.73 0.15 -24.28
N GLN A 160 2.63 0.13 -25.26
CA GLN A 160 2.33 0.65 -26.60
C GLN A 160 1.27 -0.18 -27.33
N GLU A 161 1.23 -1.50 -27.11
CA GLU A 161 0.18 -2.36 -27.66
C GLU A 161 -1.18 -2.05 -27.04
N VAL A 162 -1.26 -1.91 -25.70
CA VAL A 162 -2.49 -1.47 -25.01
C VAL A 162 -2.93 -0.09 -25.51
N ALA A 163 -1.99 0.86 -25.61
CA ALA A 163 -2.27 2.21 -26.08
C ALA A 163 -2.80 2.23 -27.51
N ARG A 164 -2.24 1.41 -28.43
CA ARG A 164 -2.75 1.29 -29.81
C ARG A 164 -4.13 0.66 -29.85
N ARG A 165 -4.39 -0.37 -29.04
CA ARG A 165 -5.70 -1.05 -28.97
C ARG A 165 -6.82 -0.09 -28.58
N HIS A 166 -6.54 0.80 -27.63
CA HIS A 166 -7.49 1.78 -27.10
C HIS A 166 -7.40 3.17 -27.74
N ASN A 167 -6.61 3.33 -28.82
CA ASN A 167 -6.39 4.61 -29.51
C ASN A 167 -5.90 5.74 -28.58
N ILE A 168 -5.11 5.42 -27.56
CA ILE A 168 -4.56 6.38 -26.61
C ILE A 168 -3.48 7.22 -27.31
N GLN A 169 -3.58 8.55 -27.17
CA GLN A 169 -2.55 9.44 -27.66
C GLN A 169 -1.25 9.28 -26.84
N MET A 170 -0.18 8.90 -27.53
CA MET A 170 1.15 8.80 -26.94
C MET A 170 1.99 10.04 -27.27
N ARG A 171 2.89 10.43 -26.36
CA ARG A 171 3.88 11.48 -26.59
C ARG A 171 5.29 10.89 -26.54
N ARG A 172 6.18 11.43 -27.37
CA ARG A 172 7.58 11.05 -27.41
C ARG A 172 8.30 11.50 -26.15
N GLN A 173 8.82 10.55 -25.37
CA GLN A 173 9.50 10.80 -24.11
C GLN A 173 10.84 10.07 -24.04
N LYS A 174 11.80 10.70 -23.37
CA LYS A 174 13.06 10.03 -23.01
C LYS A 174 12.82 9.20 -21.74
N VAL A 175 13.00 7.89 -21.84
CA VAL A 175 12.93 6.95 -20.73
C VAL A 175 14.34 6.55 -20.33
N THR A 176 14.68 6.76 -19.06
CA THR A 176 15.97 6.34 -18.48
C THR A 176 15.98 4.85 -18.20
N ASN A 177 17.11 4.19 -18.45
CA ASN A 177 17.25 2.74 -18.28
C ASN A 177 16.15 1.96 -19.03
N ALA A 178 15.74 2.42 -20.21
CA ALA A 178 14.70 1.78 -21.02
C ALA A 178 15.12 0.38 -21.51
N ALA A 179 16.43 0.16 -21.64
CA ALA A 179 17.05 -1.13 -21.94
C ALA A 179 18.47 -1.15 -21.36
N TRP A 180 19.17 -2.26 -21.53
CA TRP A 180 20.58 -2.41 -21.24
C TRP A 180 21.29 -3.11 -22.39
N ASP A 181 22.63 -3.10 -22.40
CA ASP A 181 23.44 -3.65 -23.47
C ASP A 181 24.58 -4.50 -22.91
N ARG A 182 24.59 -5.78 -23.26
CA ARG A 182 25.59 -6.76 -22.86
C ARG A 182 26.99 -6.46 -23.41
N ASN A 183 27.09 -5.98 -24.65
CA ASN A 183 28.38 -5.74 -25.32
C ASN A 183 29.10 -4.52 -24.74
N PHE A 184 28.34 -3.49 -24.36
CA PHE A 184 28.88 -2.27 -23.77
C PHE A 184 28.73 -2.20 -22.25
N CYS A 185 28.18 -3.25 -21.64
CA CYS A 185 27.89 -3.38 -20.21
C CYS A 185 27.23 -2.14 -19.60
N ARG A 186 26.19 -1.58 -20.23
CA ARG A 186 25.61 -0.30 -19.80
C ARG A 186 24.09 -0.23 -19.94
N TRP A 187 23.48 0.60 -19.12
CA TRP A 187 22.12 1.07 -19.33
C TRP A 187 22.01 1.91 -20.61
N LYS A 188 20.86 1.82 -21.27
CA LYS A 188 20.48 2.57 -22.47
C LYS A 188 19.21 3.37 -22.22
N ASP A 189 19.35 4.68 -22.24
CA ASP A 189 18.21 5.57 -22.37
C ASP A 189 17.64 5.47 -23.78
N THR A 190 16.33 5.40 -23.91
CA THR A 190 15.65 5.35 -25.22
C THR A 190 14.57 6.41 -25.27
N THR A 191 14.36 6.96 -26.46
CA THR A 191 13.22 7.85 -26.73
C THR A 191 12.11 7.02 -27.36
N VAL A 192 11.00 6.90 -26.65
CA VAL A 192 9.85 6.06 -27.04
C VAL A 192 8.55 6.85 -26.92
N ASP A 193 7.52 6.41 -27.64
CA ASP A 193 6.19 7.00 -27.55
C ASP A 193 5.41 6.26 -26.45
N LEU A 194 4.93 6.99 -25.43
CA LEU A 194 4.19 6.44 -24.29
C LEU A 194 3.02 7.37 -23.90
N PRO A 195 1.95 6.84 -23.26
CA PRO A 195 0.94 7.65 -22.60
C PRO A 195 1.55 8.53 -21.50
N ILE A 196 0.97 9.69 -21.22
CA ILE A 196 1.50 10.62 -20.23
C ILE A 196 0.57 10.74 -19.03
N ASN A 197 1.14 10.57 -17.84
CA ASN A 197 0.49 10.84 -16.58
C ASN A 197 0.25 12.35 -16.45
N PRO A 198 -1.00 12.84 -16.44
CA PRO A 198 -1.30 14.27 -16.40
C PRO A 198 -0.97 14.91 -15.04
N TYR A 199 -0.80 14.11 -13.97
CA TYR A 199 -0.55 14.61 -12.61
C TYR A 199 0.91 15.00 -12.38
N ILE A 200 1.84 14.38 -13.12
CA ILE A 200 3.29 14.61 -12.99
C ILE A 200 3.96 15.01 -14.32
N ASP A 201 3.22 15.00 -15.43
CA ASP A 201 3.68 15.21 -16.82
C ASP A 201 4.89 14.32 -17.18
N LYS A 202 4.75 13.01 -16.90
CA LYS A 202 5.76 11.97 -17.15
C LYS A 202 5.14 10.74 -17.82
N PRO A 203 5.93 9.89 -18.51
CA PRO A 203 5.41 8.67 -19.13
C PRO A 203 4.80 7.70 -18.11
N VAL A 204 3.75 6.99 -18.52
CA VAL A 204 3.18 5.84 -17.81
C VAL A 204 3.61 4.56 -18.52
N ILE A 205 3.95 3.54 -17.74
CA ILE A 205 4.20 2.17 -18.19
C ILE A 205 3.22 1.25 -17.48
N LEU A 206 2.48 0.46 -18.24
CA LEU A 206 1.51 -0.51 -17.75
C LEU A 206 2.17 -1.88 -17.52
N THR A 207 1.58 -2.64 -16.59
CA THR A 207 1.93 -4.03 -16.31
C THR A 207 0.67 -4.89 -16.26
N PRO A 208 0.72 -6.17 -16.66
CA PRO A 208 -0.34 -7.11 -16.38
C PRO A 208 -0.67 -7.23 -14.88
N GLU A 209 -1.95 -7.34 -14.54
CA GLU A 209 -2.41 -7.56 -13.15
C GLU A 209 -1.85 -8.85 -12.55
N ARG A 210 -1.71 -9.89 -13.39
CA ARG A 210 -1.18 -11.20 -12.98
C ARG A 210 0.30 -11.20 -12.57
N PHE A 211 1.03 -10.10 -12.77
CA PHE A 211 2.39 -9.95 -12.28
C PHE A 211 2.48 -9.23 -10.94
N LEU A 212 1.34 -8.78 -10.41
CA LEU A 212 1.30 -8.04 -9.16
C LEU A 212 1.14 -8.98 -7.99
N GLU A 213 1.92 -8.76 -6.95
CA GLU A 213 1.73 -9.39 -5.65
C GLU A 213 1.64 -8.31 -4.55
N ASP A 214 1.04 -8.65 -3.41
CA ASP A 214 1.02 -7.75 -2.25
C ASP A 214 2.39 -7.73 -1.61
N ILE A 215 2.92 -6.55 -1.28
CA ILE A 215 4.25 -6.37 -0.70
C ILE A 215 4.45 -7.37 0.46
N PRO A 216 5.27 -8.43 0.28
CA PRO A 216 5.46 -9.39 1.33
C PRO A 216 6.15 -8.69 2.48
N ILE A 217 5.66 -8.94 3.70
CA ILE A 217 6.48 -8.70 4.89
C ILE A 217 7.57 -9.78 4.86
N VAL A 218 8.61 -9.59 4.05
CA VAL A 218 9.75 -10.51 4.01
C VAL A 218 10.36 -10.49 5.40
N SER A 219 10.12 -11.57 6.13
CA SER A 219 10.82 -11.82 7.37
C SER A 219 11.95 -12.80 7.06
N PRO A 220 13.17 -12.50 7.51
CA PRO A 220 14.26 -13.47 7.55
C PRO A 220 13.88 -14.81 8.19
N ASN A 221 12.75 -14.91 8.87
CA ASN A 221 12.25 -16.11 9.54
C ASN A 221 11.82 -17.22 8.56
N GLY A 222 11.45 -16.92 7.31
CA GLY A 222 11.04 -17.96 6.34
C GLY A 222 12.16 -18.97 6.03
N LEU A 223 13.35 -18.47 5.68
CA LEU A 223 14.57 -19.29 5.48
C LEU A 223 14.90 -20.13 6.72
N TRP A 224 14.75 -19.56 7.92
CA TRP A 224 15.05 -20.29 9.17
C TRP A 224 14.00 -21.34 9.50
N SER A 225 12.72 -21.06 9.26
CA SER A 225 11.64 -22.03 9.40
C SER A 225 11.87 -23.23 8.48
N TYR A 226 12.29 -23.00 7.23
CA TYR A 226 12.63 -24.06 6.28
C TYR A 226 13.91 -24.82 6.68
N ALA A 227 15.01 -24.12 6.98
CA ALA A 227 16.26 -24.75 7.40
C ALA A 227 16.04 -25.63 8.66
N TRP A 228 15.18 -25.18 9.58
CA TRP A 228 14.81 -25.94 10.77
C TRP A 228 13.98 -27.18 10.44
N SER A 229 12.98 -27.08 9.56
CA SER A 229 12.14 -28.23 9.19
C SER A 229 12.88 -29.25 8.34
N THR A 230 13.80 -28.83 7.48
CA THR A 230 14.24 -29.63 6.33
C THR A 230 15.74 -29.99 6.35
N ALA A 231 16.62 -29.25 7.05
CA ALA A 231 18.05 -29.55 7.07
C ALA A 231 18.44 -30.71 8.02
N ALA A 232 19.54 -31.40 7.71
CA ALA A 232 20.07 -32.54 8.47
C ALA A 232 20.45 -32.20 9.93
N GLU A 233 20.52 -33.20 10.80
CA GLU A 233 20.72 -33.06 12.25
C GLU A 233 22.04 -32.34 12.64
N GLN A 234 23.09 -32.47 11.81
CA GLN A 234 24.33 -31.70 11.95
C GLN A 234 24.15 -30.19 11.69
N LEU A 235 23.34 -29.81 10.69
CA LEU A 235 23.03 -28.41 10.36
C LEU A 235 22.13 -27.74 11.41
N ARG A 236 21.22 -28.52 12.03
CA ARG A 236 20.45 -28.07 13.21
C ARG A 236 21.33 -27.90 14.46
N GLY A 237 22.42 -28.66 14.57
CA GLY A 237 23.40 -28.52 15.66
C GLY A 237 24.14 -27.17 15.63
N ASP A 238 24.51 -26.71 14.43
CA ASP A 238 25.15 -25.41 14.21
C ASP A 238 24.15 -24.23 14.30
N LEU A 239 22.87 -24.46 13.93
CA LEU A 239 21.73 -23.56 14.21
C LEU A 239 21.15 -23.82 15.61
N THR A 240 21.84 -23.41 16.67
CA THR A 240 21.34 -23.62 18.05
C THR A 240 19.93 -23.02 18.25
N PHE A 241 19.07 -23.68 19.03
CA PHE A 241 17.63 -23.36 19.23
C PHE A 241 17.31 -21.89 19.60
N ASP A 242 18.26 -21.16 20.21
CA ASP A 242 18.13 -19.73 20.52
C ASP A 242 18.30 -18.80 19.29
N ILE A 243 18.90 -19.31 18.20
CA ILE A 243 19.25 -18.54 16.99
C ILE A 243 18.01 -18.21 16.15
N ALA A 244 17.01 -19.09 16.11
CA ALA A 244 15.79 -18.84 15.33
C ALA A 244 14.91 -17.72 15.93
N ARG A 245 14.93 -17.56 17.27
CA ARG A 245 13.99 -16.69 17.99
C ARG A 245 14.50 -15.26 18.24
N ASN A 246 15.81 -15.07 18.43
CA ASN A 246 16.37 -13.80 18.92
C ASN A 246 17.53 -13.21 18.11
N VAL A 247 17.80 -13.73 16.90
CA VAL A 247 18.94 -13.28 16.09
C VAL A 247 18.56 -12.10 15.20
N SER A 248 19.42 -11.08 15.23
CA SER A 248 19.24 -9.85 14.47
C SER A 248 19.20 -10.13 12.96
N ARG A 249 18.54 -9.27 12.18
CA ARG A 249 18.52 -9.39 10.69
C ARG A 249 19.94 -9.51 10.10
N ARG A 250 20.89 -8.78 10.69
CA ARG A 250 22.30 -8.74 10.28
C ARG A 250 23.01 -10.07 10.51
N ASP A 251 22.75 -10.71 11.65
CA ASP A 251 23.34 -12.00 11.98
C ASP A 251 22.71 -13.13 11.16
N LYS A 252 21.42 -13.03 10.85
CA LYS A 252 20.73 -13.92 9.89
C LYS A 252 21.37 -13.84 8.49
N ALA A 253 21.66 -12.63 8.01
CA ALA A 253 22.39 -12.42 6.75
C ALA A 253 23.80 -13.03 6.78
N LYS A 254 24.50 -12.89 7.90
CA LYS A 254 25.84 -13.45 8.09
C LYS A 254 25.81 -14.98 8.04
N LEU A 255 24.85 -15.61 8.70
CA LEU A 255 24.71 -17.06 8.71
C LEU A 255 24.27 -17.61 7.34
N ALA A 256 23.39 -16.92 6.62
CA ALA A 256 23.03 -17.28 5.24
C ALA A 256 24.26 -17.28 4.32
N ARG A 257 25.14 -16.27 4.45
CA ARG A 257 26.43 -16.23 3.73
C ARG A 257 27.40 -17.36 4.11
N GLN A 258 27.29 -17.88 5.33
CA GLN A 258 28.10 -19.00 5.82
C GLN A 258 27.56 -20.38 5.43
N ASN A 259 26.31 -20.46 4.95
CA ASN A 259 25.62 -21.70 4.61
C ASN A 259 24.99 -21.64 3.20
N PRO A 260 25.79 -21.47 2.13
CA PRO A 260 25.31 -21.27 0.77
C PRO A 260 24.47 -22.45 0.23
N ASP A 261 24.77 -23.69 0.64
CA ASP A 261 24.05 -24.88 0.19
C ASP A 261 22.59 -24.90 0.71
N ILE A 262 22.37 -24.44 1.94
CA ILE A 262 21.01 -24.31 2.51
C ILE A 262 20.24 -23.20 1.81
N VAL A 263 20.92 -22.10 1.48
CA VAL A 263 20.34 -21.01 0.70
C VAL A 263 19.86 -21.56 -0.64
N ALA A 264 20.71 -22.27 -1.39
CA ALA A 264 20.34 -22.87 -2.67
C ALA A 264 19.11 -23.81 -2.57
N LEU A 265 19.06 -24.68 -1.55
CA LEU A 265 17.91 -25.59 -1.34
C LEU A 265 16.61 -24.87 -0.95
N TYR A 266 16.70 -23.76 -0.21
CA TYR A 266 15.53 -22.96 0.13
C TYR A 266 15.02 -22.18 -1.09
N LEU A 267 15.91 -21.75 -1.97
CA LEU A 267 15.54 -21.07 -3.21
C LEU A 267 14.81 -21.99 -4.18
N GLN A 268 15.33 -23.20 -4.38
CA GLN A 268 14.62 -24.20 -5.15
C GLN A 268 13.21 -24.47 -4.58
N HIS A 269 13.08 -24.50 -3.24
CA HIS A 269 11.77 -24.63 -2.61
C HIS A 269 10.85 -23.43 -2.86
N LEU A 270 11.37 -22.19 -2.82
CA LEU A 270 10.59 -20.99 -3.12
C LEU A 270 10.12 -20.91 -4.58
N GLU A 271 10.88 -21.48 -5.52
CA GLU A 271 10.49 -21.63 -6.93
C GLU A 271 9.43 -22.71 -7.13
N GLU A 272 9.52 -23.81 -6.37
CA GLU A 272 8.53 -24.89 -6.40
C GLU A 272 7.22 -24.53 -5.68
N GLU A 273 7.24 -23.50 -4.83
CA GLU A 273 6.05 -22.94 -4.22
C GLU A 273 5.23 -22.14 -5.24
N GLU A 274 3.99 -22.55 -5.47
CA GLU A 274 3.00 -21.81 -6.27
C GLU A 274 2.87 -20.37 -5.75
N LYS A 275 3.34 -19.38 -6.53
CA LYS A 275 3.13 -17.95 -6.26
C LYS A 275 1.78 -17.55 -6.82
N LYS A 276 0.97 -16.86 -6.01
CA LYS A 276 -0.36 -16.41 -6.45
C LYS A 276 -0.34 -14.90 -6.60
N PRO A 277 -0.79 -14.38 -7.76
CA PRO A 277 -0.93 -12.94 -7.91
C PRO A 277 -1.92 -12.39 -6.90
N TYR A 278 -1.75 -11.11 -6.55
CA TYR A 278 -2.71 -10.39 -5.74
C TYR A 278 -4.08 -10.41 -6.45
N PRO A 279 -5.16 -10.82 -5.77
CA PRO A 279 -6.48 -10.86 -6.38
C PRO A 279 -7.05 -9.43 -6.46
N VAL A 280 -6.64 -8.67 -7.48
CA VAL A 280 -6.97 -7.25 -7.71
C VAL A 280 -8.48 -6.99 -7.62
N ASN A 281 -9.30 -7.88 -8.17
CA ASN A 281 -10.76 -7.76 -8.17
C ASN A 281 -11.40 -7.94 -6.79
N GLU A 282 -10.88 -8.88 -5.99
CA GLU A 282 -11.37 -9.13 -4.63
C GLU A 282 -10.84 -8.09 -3.65
N ASP A 283 -9.64 -7.57 -3.91
CA ASP A 283 -8.92 -6.58 -3.11
C ASP A 283 -9.01 -6.81 -1.59
N PRO A 284 -8.61 -8.00 -1.10
CA PRO A 284 -8.82 -8.40 0.29
C PRO A 284 -8.12 -7.46 1.27
N ARG A 285 -7.05 -6.75 0.87
CA ARG A 285 -6.33 -5.78 1.69
C ARG A 285 -6.66 -4.31 1.40
N MET A 286 -7.64 -4.02 0.53
CA MET A 286 -8.06 -2.65 0.18
C MET A 286 -6.89 -1.80 -0.36
N ARG A 287 -6.05 -2.42 -1.20
CA ARG A 287 -4.88 -1.83 -1.85
C ARG A 287 -5.24 -1.14 -3.16
N VAL A 288 -6.24 -1.66 -3.85
CA VAL A 288 -6.62 -1.22 -5.20
C VAL A 288 -7.93 -0.44 -5.13
N ARG A 289 -9.04 -1.09 -4.82
CA ARG A 289 -10.42 -0.61 -4.97
C ARG A 289 -10.82 0.52 -4.02
N TRP A 290 -9.89 1.00 -3.20
CA TRP A 290 -10.14 2.09 -2.26
C TRP A 290 -10.69 3.32 -2.98
N TYR A 291 -10.16 3.66 -4.16
CA TYR A 291 -10.53 4.86 -4.91
C TYR A 291 -11.98 4.83 -5.41
N GLU A 292 -12.40 3.70 -6.00
CA GLU A 292 -13.76 3.46 -6.48
C GLU A 292 -14.74 3.44 -5.32
N LEU A 293 -14.39 2.75 -4.24
CA LEU A 293 -15.22 2.71 -3.02
C LEU A 293 -15.38 4.11 -2.41
N GLY A 294 -14.36 4.96 -2.51
CA GLY A 294 -14.44 6.37 -2.15
C GLY A 294 -15.33 7.20 -3.08
N SER A 295 -15.34 6.89 -4.38
CA SER A 295 -16.20 7.56 -5.36
C SER A 295 -17.67 7.21 -5.12
N ASP A 296 -17.97 5.91 -5.00
CA ASP A 296 -19.28 5.39 -4.61
C ASP A 296 -19.74 6.01 -3.29
N PHE A 297 -18.82 6.15 -2.33
CA PHE A 297 -19.08 6.79 -1.05
C PHE A 297 -19.52 8.25 -1.25
N ALA A 298 -18.77 9.01 -2.06
CA ALA A 298 -19.04 10.42 -2.32
C ALA A 298 -20.34 10.64 -3.11
N GLU A 299 -20.68 9.73 -4.03
CA GLU A 299 -21.94 9.78 -4.78
C GLU A 299 -23.15 9.45 -3.90
N ARG A 300 -23.02 8.49 -2.98
CA ARG A 300 -24.11 8.07 -2.08
C ARG A 300 -24.30 9.02 -0.90
N SER A 301 -23.25 9.74 -0.51
CA SER A 301 -23.27 10.67 0.63
C SER A 301 -23.37 12.10 0.13
N ASN A 302 -24.58 12.66 0.06
CA ASN A 302 -24.70 14.11 -0.08
C ASN A 302 -24.09 14.76 1.16
N LEU A 303 -22.98 15.49 0.99
CA LEU A 303 -22.46 16.32 2.07
C LEU A 303 -23.60 17.21 2.58
N SER A 304 -23.78 17.25 3.89
CA SER A 304 -24.71 18.17 4.54
C SER A 304 -24.37 19.64 4.26
N PHE A 305 -23.17 19.89 3.72
CA PHE A 305 -22.61 21.21 3.49
C PHE A 305 -21.51 21.17 2.42
N VAL A 306 -21.61 22.01 1.38
CA VAL A 306 -20.58 22.22 0.36
C VAL A 306 -20.06 23.66 0.49
N PRO A 307 -18.78 23.87 0.81
CA PRO A 307 -18.24 25.20 1.07
C PRO A 307 -18.29 26.04 -0.21
N GLN A 308 -18.99 27.16 -0.15
CA GLN A 308 -19.04 28.17 -1.20
C GLN A 308 -17.92 29.19 -1.00
N GLU A 309 -17.62 29.52 0.26
CA GLU A 309 -16.67 30.56 0.61
C GLU A 309 -15.43 30.03 1.35
N PRO A 310 -14.28 30.70 1.22
CA PRO A 310 -13.04 30.19 1.80
C PRO A 310 -12.97 30.18 3.34
N ASP A 311 -13.77 30.98 4.03
CA ASP A 311 -13.93 30.98 5.50
C ASP A 311 -14.70 29.78 6.03
N GLU A 312 -15.33 29.00 5.16
CA GLU A 312 -16.04 27.77 5.50
C GLU A 312 -15.13 26.53 5.60
N PHE A 313 -13.80 26.73 5.54
CA PHE A 313 -12.80 25.65 5.52
C PHE A 313 -12.93 24.69 6.73
N GLU A 314 -12.99 25.21 7.96
CA GLU A 314 -13.16 24.36 9.15
C GLU A 314 -14.51 23.61 9.10
N ARG A 315 -15.56 24.35 8.72
CA ARG A 315 -16.89 23.90 8.28
C ARG A 315 -16.84 22.60 7.49
N PHE A 316 -16.11 22.69 6.39
CA PHE A 316 -15.99 21.62 5.41
C PHE A 316 -15.29 20.39 5.99
N ILE A 317 -14.15 20.55 6.68
CA ILE A 317 -13.42 19.41 7.25
C ILE A 317 -14.28 18.66 8.27
N GLU A 318 -15.01 19.38 9.11
CA GLU A 318 -15.98 18.78 10.04
C GLU A 318 -17.06 17.98 9.33
N SER A 319 -17.65 18.58 8.27
CA SER A 319 -18.74 17.96 7.52
C SER A 319 -18.30 16.68 6.81
N VAL A 320 -17.06 16.67 6.31
CA VAL A 320 -16.44 15.51 5.67
C VAL A 320 -16.14 14.40 6.68
N ILE A 321 -15.60 14.73 7.85
CA ILE A 321 -15.35 13.73 8.92
C ILE A 321 -16.67 13.16 9.44
N GLU A 322 -17.70 13.99 9.61
CA GLU A 322 -19.01 13.53 10.06
C GLU A 322 -19.71 12.70 8.97
N SER A 323 -19.54 13.03 7.69
CA SER A 323 -20.01 12.19 6.57
C SER A 323 -19.34 10.82 6.60
N TYR A 324 -18.02 10.76 6.78
CA TYR A 324 -17.28 9.51 6.99
C TYR A 324 -17.86 8.70 8.17
N ARG A 325 -17.99 9.34 9.33
CA ARG A 325 -18.54 8.71 10.52
C ARG A 325 -19.96 8.17 10.29
N HIS A 326 -20.84 8.99 9.73
CA HIS A 326 -22.23 8.61 9.47
C HIS A 326 -22.32 7.41 8.54
N ASN A 327 -21.52 7.37 7.48
CA ASN A 327 -21.54 6.23 6.56
C ASN A 327 -21.07 4.94 7.24
N ILE A 328 -19.97 4.99 8.01
CA ILE A 328 -19.49 3.84 8.78
C ILE A 328 -20.57 3.36 9.76
N GLU A 329 -21.19 4.28 10.50
CA GLU A 329 -22.12 3.95 11.59
C GLU A 329 -23.52 3.55 11.10
N GLN A 330 -24.00 4.12 9.98
CA GLN A 330 -25.42 4.10 9.58
C GLN A 330 -25.69 3.62 8.16
N GLN A 331 -24.67 3.49 7.29
CA GLN A 331 -24.85 3.15 5.88
C GLN A 331 -24.00 1.94 5.45
N ASP A 332 -23.85 0.98 6.37
CA ASP A 332 -23.09 -0.26 6.14
C ASP A 332 -21.61 -0.08 5.80
N GLY A 333 -21.06 1.14 5.89
CA GLY A 333 -19.64 1.40 5.65
C GLY A 333 -18.72 0.63 6.60
N TRP A 334 -19.21 0.28 7.80
CA TRP A 334 -18.50 -0.61 8.72
C TRP A 334 -18.09 -1.94 8.05
N GLN A 335 -18.85 -2.47 7.09
CA GLN A 335 -18.53 -3.74 6.43
C GLN A 335 -17.16 -3.69 5.72
N LEU A 336 -16.78 -2.52 5.20
CA LEU A 336 -15.48 -2.30 4.55
C LEU A 336 -14.31 -2.37 5.54
N LEU A 337 -14.57 -2.11 6.83
CA LEU A 337 -13.61 -2.18 7.92
C LEU A 337 -13.52 -3.59 8.55
N TRP A 338 -14.24 -4.56 8.01
CA TRP A 338 -14.19 -5.97 8.40
C TRP A 338 -13.82 -6.86 7.21
N HIS A 339 -13.15 -7.97 7.48
CA HIS A 339 -12.89 -9.01 6.50
C HIS A 339 -12.88 -10.38 7.18
N ASN A 340 -13.68 -11.33 6.69
CA ASN A 340 -13.80 -12.68 7.25
C ASN A 340 -13.97 -12.72 8.79
N GLY A 341 -14.83 -11.86 9.32
CA GLY A 341 -15.11 -11.78 10.76
C GLY A 341 -14.01 -11.11 11.61
N SER A 342 -12.97 -10.56 10.97
CA SER A 342 -11.87 -9.85 11.64
C SER A 342 -11.87 -8.36 11.31
N ALA A 343 -11.67 -7.52 12.32
CA ALA A 343 -11.53 -6.08 12.16
C ALA A 343 -10.21 -5.72 11.47
N ARG A 344 -10.28 -4.91 10.41
CA ARG A 344 -9.12 -4.48 9.64
C ARG A 344 -8.17 -3.57 10.43
N GLU A 345 -6.96 -3.41 9.92
CA GLU A 345 -5.91 -2.62 10.55
C GLU A 345 -6.13 -1.10 10.39
N GLU A 346 -5.39 -0.32 11.19
CA GLU A 346 -5.45 1.16 11.20
C GLU A 346 -5.25 1.73 9.80
N ARG A 347 -4.28 1.16 9.07
CA ARG A 347 -3.94 1.55 7.71
C ARG A 347 -5.09 1.42 6.74
N THR A 348 -5.90 0.35 6.82
CA THR A 348 -7.07 0.22 5.95
C THR A 348 -8.13 1.27 6.27
N ALA A 349 -8.33 1.60 7.55
CA ALA A 349 -9.27 2.63 7.94
C ALA A 349 -8.83 4.03 7.48
N GLN A 350 -7.53 4.32 7.55
CA GLN A 350 -6.93 5.52 6.99
C GLN A 350 -7.12 5.59 5.46
N ASN A 351 -6.88 4.49 4.74
CA ASN A 351 -7.09 4.43 3.29
C ASN A 351 -8.57 4.67 2.90
N LEU A 352 -9.51 4.08 3.65
CA LEU A 352 -10.94 4.30 3.43
C LEU A 352 -11.34 5.75 3.72
N PHE A 353 -10.80 6.35 4.78
CA PHE A 353 -11.01 7.77 5.04
C PHE A 353 -10.48 8.61 3.89
N ARG A 354 -9.20 8.43 3.49
CA ARG A 354 -8.60 9.13 2.34
C ARG A 354 -9.47 9.04 1.10
N SER A 355 -9.99 7.85 0.81
CA SER A 355 -10.80 7.62 -0.39
C SER A 355 -12.15 8.31 -0.34
N SER A 356 -12.82 8.29 0.81
CA SER A 356 -14.09 8.99 1.00
C SER A 356 -13.94 10.51 0.85
N VAL A 357 -12.78 11.05 1.24
CA VAL A 357 -12.56 12.49 1.34
C VAL A 357 -11.95 13.12 0.09
N ILE A 358 -11.09 12.39 -0.65
CA ILE A 358 -10.33 12.96 -1.78
C ILE A 358 -11.23 13.56 -2.86
N HIS A 359 -12.40 12.97 -3.10
CA HIS A 359 -13.37 13.44 -4.09
C HIS A 359 -14.00 14.77 -3.68
N TYR A 360 -14.38 14.92 -2.41
CA TYR A 360 -14.86 16.20 -1.87
C TYR A 360 -13.76 17.26 -1.91
N CYS A 361 -12.52 16.90 -1.56
CA CYS A 361 -11.38 17.82 -1.62
C CYS A 361 -11.15 18.34 -3.04
N ARG A 362 -11.15 17.46 -4.04
CA ARG A 362 -11.01 17.83 -5.46
C ARG A 362 -12.12 18.77 -5.93
N ALA A 363 -13.37 18.44 -5.61
CA ALA A 363 -14.53 19.26 -5.99
C ALA A 363 -14.48 20.68 -5.39
N ASN A 364 -13.82 20.86 -4.24
CA ASN A 364 -13.76 22.11 -3.49
C ASN A 364 -12.39 22.81 -3.52
N ASN A 365 -11.47 22.36 -4.39
CA ASN A 365 -10.11 22.90 -4.51
C ASN A 365 -9.36 22.96 -3.17
N ILE A 366 -9.40 21.85 -2.43
CA ILE A 366 -8.69 21.64 -1.16
C ILE A 366 -7.62 20.59 -1.40
N ASP A 367 -6.40 20.91 -1.01
CA ASP A 367 -5.27 19.99 -1.08
C ASP A 367 -5.29 19.04 0.13
N LEU A 368 -5.09 17.75 -0.13
CA LEU A 368 -5.07 16.68 0.87
C LEU A 368 -3.76 15.90 0.74
N THR A 369 -2.82 16.18 1.63
CA THR A 369 -1.54 15.49 1.70
C THR A 369 -1.54 14.49 2.85
N GLY A 370 -1.09 13.26 2.58
CA GLY A 370 -0.80 12.26 3.62
C GLY A 370 0.69 12.30 3.98
N GLU A 371 1.01 11.91 5.20
CA GLU A 371 2.38 11.67 5.67
C GLU A 371 3.38 12.83 5.48
N SER A 372 2.92 14.08 5.56
CA SER A 372 3.84 15.22 5.53
C SER A 372 4.76 15.19 6.76
N ASN A 373 6.07 15.03 6.55
CA ASN A 373 7.05 14.95 7.64
C ASN A 373 7.83 16.27 7.76
N ALA A 374 7.30 17.22 8.53
CA ALA A 374 8.00 18.45 8.90
C ALA A 374 9.06 18.27 10.03
N GLY A 375 9.56 17.04 10.23
CA GLY A 375 10.75 16.75 11.06
C GLY A 375 10.49 16.00 12.37
N ARG A 376 9.24 15.67 12.74
CA ARG A 376 8.91 14.89 13.96
C ARG A 376 7.97 13.70 13.72
N GLY A 377 7.97 13.17 12.50
CA GLY A 377 7.12 12.07 12.08
C GLY A 377 5.96 12.55 11.20
N PRO A 378 5.42 11.66 10.35
CA PRO A 378 4.28 11.98 9.49
C PRO A 378 2.99 12.13 10.29
N VAL A 379 2.19 13.14 9.96
CA VAL A 379 0.77 13.19 10.32
C VAL A 379 -0.05 12.43 9.28
N ASP A 380 -1.13 11.77 9.69
CA ASP A 380 -1.93 10.94 8.76
C ASP A 380 -2.51 11.79 7.60
N PHE A 381 -3.16 12.92 7.91
CA PHE A 381 -3.73 13.80 6.89
C PHE A 381 -3.53 15.28 7.22
N LYS A 382 -3.15 16.04 6.21
CA LYS A 382 -3.10 17.50 6.23
C LYS A 382 -3.97 18.04 5.09
N PHE A 383 -4.95 18.84 5.48
CA PHE A 383 -5.81 19.59 4.58
C PHE A 383 -5.29 21.00 4.45
N SER A 384 -5.25 21.53 3.23
CA SER A 384 -4.86 22.92 3.01
C SER A 384 -5.63 23.63 1.90
N ARG A 385 -5.92 24.91 2.12
CA ARG A 385 -6.40 25.85 1.10
C ARG A 385 -5.58 27.13 1.20
N GLY A 386 -4.35 27.06 0.70
CA GLY A 386 -3.33 28.08 0.89
C GLY A 386 -2.68 28.03 2.27
N TRP A 387 -1.85 29.01 2.60
CA TRP A 387 -1.00 28.98 3.81
C TRP A 387 -1.76 29.19 5.13
N SER A 388 -2.78 30.04 5.14
CA SER A 388 -3.49 30.41 6.37
C SER A 388 -4.55 29.40 6.80
N ARG A 389 -5.01 28.53 5.89
CA ARG A 389 -6.11 27.59 6.15
C ARG A 389 -5.60 26.17 6.04
N ARG A 390 -5.28 25.59 7.19
CA ARG A 390 -4.74 24.25 7.33
C ARG A 390 -5.42 23.53 8.48
N ALA A 391 -5.65 22.24 8.33
CA ALA A 391 -6.14 21.37 9.40
C ALA A 391 -5.40 20.04 9.35
N LEU A 392 -5.16 19.45 10.52
CA LEU A 392 -4.56 18.12 10.65
C LEU A 392 -5.61 17.11 11.11
N VAL A 393 -5.60 15.90 10.55
CA VAL A 393 -6.42 14.79 11.02
C VAL A 393 -5.48 13.63 11.35
N GLU A 394 -5.57 13.13 12.58
CA GLU A 394 -4.89 11.92 13.05
C GLU A 394 -5.95 10.86 13.35
N MET A 395 -5.77 9.66 12.82
CA MET A 395 -6.69 8.53 13.01
C MET A 395 -6.02 7.43 13.81
N LYS A 396 -6.69 6.94 14.85
CA LYS A 396 -6.20 5.78 15.61
C LYS A 396 -7.30 4.77 15.95
N LEU A 397 -6.93 3.49 15.93
CA LEU A 397 -7.78 2.46 16.50
C LEU A 397 -7.77 2.55 18.03
N VAL A 398 -8.93 2.45 18.68
CA VAL A 398 -9.03 2.51 20.16
C VAL A 398 -8.19 1.42 20.83
N ARG A 399 -8.03 0.25 20.17
CA ARG A 399 -7.19 -0.87 20.63
C ARG A 399 -5.67 -0.63 20.52
N ASN A 400 -5.23 0.46 19.90
CA ASN A 400 -3.81 0.76 19.72
C ASN A 400 -3.16 1.06 21.08
N THR A 401 -2.00 0.44 21.37
CA THR A 401 -1.30 0.63 22.66
C THR A 401 -0.85 2.07 22.90
N ARG A 402 -0.69 2.86 21.82
CA ARG A 402 -0.34 4.28 21.84
C ARG A 402 -1.54 5.19 21.50
N PHE A 403 -2.77 4.68 21.62
CA PHE A 403 -3.98 5.44 21.31
C PHE A 403 -4.03 6.79 22.03
N TRP A 404 -3.81 6.79 23.35
CA TRP A 404 -3.84 8.01 24.15
C TRP A 404 -2.66 8.94 23.87
N ASP A 405 -1.49 8.41 23.56
CA ASP A 405 -0.34 9.22 23.13
C ASP A 405 -0.65 9.97 21.83
N GLY A 406 -1.50 9.39 20.96
CA GLY A 406 -2.03 10.03 19.76
C GLY A 406 -2.64 11.41 20.03
N VAL A 407 -3.63 11.48 20.92
CA VAL A 407 -4.30 12.74 21.26
C VAL A 407 -3.50 13.60 22.24
N LEU A 408 -2.80 12.99 23.21
CA LEU A 408 -2.14 13.71 24.29
C LEU A 408 -0.77 14.30 23.91
N ALA A 409 -0.08 13.69 22.94
CA ALA A 409 1.31 14.05 22.60
C ALA A 409 1.56 14.20 21.10
N GLN A 410 1.07 13.28 20.26
CA GLN A 410 1.38 13.28 18.83
C GLN A 410 0.68 14.43 18.08
N GLN A 411 -0.65 14.51 18.18
CA GLN A 411 -1.45 15.55 17.53
C GLN A 411 -0.98 16.98 17.82
N PRO A 412 -0.80 17.41 19.10
CA PRO A 412 -0.30 18.76 19.38
C PRO A 412 1.13 18.97 18.86
N GLN A 413 1.98 17.94 18.86
CA GLN A 413 3.33 18.04 18.32
C GLN A 413 3.33 18.25 16.81
N TYR A 414 2.44 17.56 16.07
CA TYR A 414 2.26 17.78 14.64
C TYR A 414 1.74 19.20 14.35
N GLN A 415 0.77 19.68 15.12
CA GLN A 415 0.25 21.06 14.99
C GLN A 415 1.32 22.12 15.25
N VAL A 416 2.27 21.86 16.14
CA VAL A 416 3.44 22.73 16.34
C VAL A 416 4.37 22.66 15.14
N SER A 417 4.76 21.46 14.71
CA SER A 417 5.71 21.25 13.60
C SER A 417 5.22 21.79 12.27
N GLU A 418 3.92 21.68 11.99
CA GLU A 418 3.30 22.14 10.74
C GLU A 418 2.75 23.58 10.83
N GLU A 419 2.91 24.25 11.97
CA GLU A 419 2.35 25.59 12.26
C GLU A 419 0.83 25.68 12.03
N VAL A 420 0.09 24.63 12.38
CA VAL A 420 -1.37 24.52 12.21
C VAL A 420 -2.09 24.71 13.54
N SER A 421 -3.21 25.43 13.55
CA SER A 421 -4.02 25.69 14.76
C SER A 421 -5.09 24.63 15.00
N LEU A 422 -5.70 24.09 13.93
CA LEU A 422 -6.85 23.18 14.00
C LEU A 422 -6.44 21.72 13.77
N GLY A 423 -6.93 20.84 14.62
CA GLY A 423 -6.67 19.41 14.57
C GLY A 423 -7.90 18.58 14.91
N PHE A 424 -8.03 17.42 14.26
CA PHE A 424 -9.06 16.43 14.53
C PHE A 424 -8.39 15.10 14.90
N PHE A 425 -8.85 14.50 15.99
CA PHE A 425 -8.40 13.18 16.43
C PHE A 425 -9.57 12.20 16.27
N VAL A 426 -9.46 11.30 15.30
CA VAL A 426 -10.51 10.35 14.92
C VAL A 426 -10.18 8.98 15.51
N ALA A 427 -10.93 8.60 16.54
CA ALA A 427 -10.85 7.29 17.17
C ALA A 427 -11.80 6.31 16.50
N ILE A 428 -11.32 5.10 16.18
CA ILE A 428 -12.15 4.05 15.57
C ILE A 428 -12.25 2.87 16.53
N GLY A 429 -13.48 2.54 16.94
CA GLY A 429 -13.79 1.41 17.81
C GLY A 429 -14.44 0.25 17.04
N TYR A 430 -14.03 -0.98 17.34
CA TYR A 430 -14.54 -2.21 16.73
C TYR A 430 -15.29 -3.10 17.73
N LYS A 431 -15.19 -2.83 19.02
CA LYS A 431 -15.81 -3.60 20.11
C LYS A 431 -16.69 -2.74 20.99
N ASP A 432 -17.61 -3.37 21.70
CA ASP A 432 -18.53 -2.68 22.63
C ASP A 432 -17.78 -1.85 23.68
N ALA A 433 -16.72 -2.41 24.27
CA ALA A 433 -15.89 -1.71 25.23
C ALA A 433 -15.15 -0.49 24.63
N GLU A 434 -14.88 -0.51 23.33
CA GLU A 434 -14.18 0.56 22.61
C GLU A 434 -15.15 1.67 22.16
N CYS A 435 -16.43 1.34 21.98
CA CYS A 435 -17.48 2.26 21.55
C CYS A 435 -18.39 2.74 22.70
N HIS A 436 -18.02 2.44 23.95
CA HIS A 436 -18.80 2.85 25.12
C HIS A 436 -18.84 4.38 25.25
N PRO A 437 -19.96 5.00 25.68
CA PRO A 437 -20.06 6.45 25.87
C PRO A 437 -18.92 7.07 26.68
N ASP A 438 -18.50 6.41 27.77
CA ASP A 438 -17.33 6.81 28.58
C ASP A 438 -16.02 6.97 27.79
N ILE A 439 -15.83 6.18 26.72
CA ILE A 439 -14.64 6.33 25.85
C ILE A 439 -14.73 7.65 25.08
N LYS A 440 -15.89 8.01 24.54
CA LYS A 440 -16.11 9.30 23.88
C LYS A 440 -15.87 10.46 24.85
N GLU A 441 -16.43 10.40 26.05
CA GLU A 441 -16.22 11.43 27.07
C GLU A 441 -14.74 11.59 27.44
N LYS A 442 -14.00 10.48 27.54
CA LYS A 442 -12.55 10.52 27.81
C LYS A 442 -11.77 11.14 26.64
N ILE A 443 -12.12 10.80 25.40
CA ILE A 443 -11.51 11.40 24.21
C ILE A 443 -11.75 12.91 24.19
N ASP A 444 -12.98 13.36 24.44
CA ASP A 444 -13.33 14.79 24.48
C ASP A 444 -12.58 15.52 25.57
N ARG A 445 -12.49 14.92 26.76
CA ARG A 445 -11.73 15.48 27.88
C ARG A 445 -10.24 15.56 27.55
N ALA A 446 -9.66 14.54 26.92
CA ALA A 446 -8.26 14.55 26.50
C ALA A 446 -7.99 15.67 25.48
N ALA A 447 -8.83 15.77 24.45
CA ALA A 447 -8.73 16.82 23.43
C ALA A 447 -8.86 18.24 24.03
N ALA A 448 -9.81 18.45 24.96
CA ALA A 448 -10.00 19.72 25.64
C ALA A 448 -8.80 20.11 26.53
N LEU A 449 -8.27 19.16 27.31
CA LEU A 449 -7.09 19.37 28.17
C LEU A 449 -5.86 19.77 27.35
N VAL A 450 -5.61 19.07 26.24
CA VAL A 450 -4.47 19.37 25.36
C VAL A 450 -4.66 20.70 24.64
N SER A 451 -5.88 21.00 24.20
CA SER A 451 -6.20 22.28 23.55
C SER A 451 -5.90 23.46 24.49
N GLN A 452 -6.36 23.37 25.75
CA GLN A 452 -6.11 24.38 26.76
C GLN A 452 -4.61 24.55 27.06
N ARG A 453 -3.85 23.46 27.12
CA ARG A 453 -2.42 23.48 27.46
C ARG A 453 -1.54 23.99 26.31
N SER A 454 -1.87 23.62 25.07
CA SER A 454 -1.05 23.92 23.89
C SER A 454 -1.41 25.24 23.20
N GLY A 455 -2.61 25.78 23.48
CA GLY A 455 -3.17 26.91 22.74
C GLY A 455 -3.62 26.55 21.31
N LYS A 456 -3.65 25.26 20.97
CA LYS A 456 -4.17 24.71 19.71
C LYS A 456 -5.61 24.23 19.90
N THR A 457 -6.34 24.05 18.81
CA THR A 457 -7.68 23.46 18.83
C THR A 457 -7.59 22.00 18.40
N ILE A 458 -8.03 21.08 19.26
CA ILE A 458 -8.14 19.66 18.97
C ILE A 458 -9.58 19.21 19.21
N ARG A 459 -10.17 18.53 18.24
CA ARG A 459 -11.53 17.98 18.33
C ARG A 459 -11.49 16.45 18.29
N GLY A 460 -12.11 15.82 19.27
CA GLY A 460 -12.18 14.37 19.39
C GLY A 460 -13.43 13.80 18.72
N ILE A 461 -13.26 12.80 17.85
CA ILE A 461 -14.34 12.07 17.18
C ILE A 461 -14.19 10.59 17.52
N LEU A 462 -15.30 9.93 17.83
CA LEU A 462 -15.36 8.47 17.95
C LEU A 462 -16.25 7.94 16.82
N VAL A 463 -15.71 7.00 16.06
CA VAL A 463 -16.40 6.30 14.97
C VAL A 463 -16.66 4.87 15.42
N ASP A 464 -17.93 4.49 15.47
CA ASP A 464 -18.37 3.14 15.83
C ASP A 464 -18.43 2.21 14.61
N ALA A 465 -17.35 1.46 14.40
CA ALA A 465 -17.18 0.50 13.32
C ALA A 465 -17.61 -0.93 13.70
N ARG A 466 -18.44 -1.11 14.75
CA ARG A 466 -18.97 -2.44 15.10
C ARG A 466 -19.93 -2.96 14.03
N PRO A 467 -20.01 -4.30 13.83
CA PRO A 467 -21.04 -4.92 13.02
C PRO A 467 -22.44 -4.52 13.48
N LYS A 468 -23.25 -4.01 12.55
CA LYS A 468 -24.64 -3.61 12.83
C LYS A 468 -25.58 -4.74 12.46
N GLN A 469 -26.65 -4.91 13.25
CA GLN A 469 -27.74 -5.81 12.89
C GLN A 469 -28.65 -5.11 11.87
N SER A 470 -29.20 -5.90 10.92
CA SER A 470 -30.22 -5.39 10.00
C SER A 470 -31.40 -4.79 10.76
N ALA A 471 -31.88 -3.63 10.31
CA ALA A 471 -33.05 -2.96 10.87
C ALA A 471 -34.28 -3.89 10.94
N SER A 472 -34.40 -4.85 10.04
CA SER A 472 -35.48 -5.85 10.02
C SER A 472 -35.47 -6.81 11.21
N ARG A 473 -34.41 -6.82 12.03
CA ARG A 473 -34.26 -7.64 13.24
C ARG A 473 -34.34 -6.82 14.53
N LEU A 474 -34.48 -5.50 14.42
CA LEU A 474 -34.66 -4.63 15.58
C LEU A 474 -36.12 -4.71 16.05
N HIS A 475 -36.29 -5.02 17.33
CA HIS A 475 -37.60 -4.97 17.99
C HIS A 475 -37.57 -3.95 19.11
N ASP A 476 -38.26 -2.82 18.92
CA ASP A 476 -38.52 -1.89 20.02
C ASP A 476 -39.72 -2.39 20.82
N THR A 477 -39.44 -3.23 21.82
CA THR A 477 -40.45 -3.78 22.71
C THR A 477 -41.13 -2.71 23.56
N GLY A 478 -40.46 -1.59 23.84
CA GLY A 478 -41.00 -0.46 24.58
C GLY A 478 -42.12 0.23 23.80
N LEU A 479 -41.81 0.70 22.59
CA LEU A 479 -42.79 1.30 21.68
C LEU A 479 -43.89 0.31 21.29
N SER A 480 -43.54 -0.96 21.05
CA SER A 480 -44.51 -2.01 20.74
C SER A 480 -45.50 -2.25 21.87
N ASN A 481 -45.04 -2.17 23.13
CA ASN A 481 -45.92 -2.29 24.29
C ASN A 481 -46.74 -1.02 24.51
N THR A 482 -46.19 0.17 24.27
CA THR A 482 -46.95 1.43 24.32
C THR A 482 -48.08 1.46 23.29
N LEU A 483 -47.85 0.96 22.08
CA LEU A 483 -48.90 0.81 21.05
C LEU A 483 -50.02 -0.12 21.52
N LYS A 484 -49.66 -1.28 22.09
CA LYS A 484 -50.63 -2.27 22.60
C LYS A 484 -51.47 -1.78 23.78
N HIS A 485 -50.99 -0.79 24.53
CA HIS A 485 -51.71 -0.23 25.67
C HIS A 485 -52.65 0.94 25.31
N GLN A 486 -52.68 1.38 24.05
CA GLN A 486 -53.53 2.49 23.60
C GLN A 486 -54.84 2.06 22.91
N ASP A 487 -55.01 0.79 22.58
CA ASP A 487 -56.27 0.28 22.02
C ASP A 487 -57.23 -0.09 23.16
N PRO A 488 -58.39 0.60 23.33
CA PRO A 488 -59.43 0.13 24.23
C PRO A 488 -60.00 -1.20 23.68
N PRO A 489 -60.43 -2.13 24.55
CA PRO A 489 -61.02 -3.38 24.11
C PRO A 489 -62.23 -3.08 23.23
N LEU A 490 -62.27 -3.67 22.03
CA LEU A 490 -63.47 -3.73 21.20
C LEU A 490 -64.54 -4.45 22.03
N GLU A 491 -65.53 -3.68 22.52
CA GLU A 491 -66.72 -4.24 23.13
C GLU A 491 -67.40 -5.16 22.11
N GLU A 492 -67.45 -6.47 22.41
CA GLU A 492 -68.31 -7.42 21.72
C GLU A 492 -69.75 -6.93 21.84
N GLN A 493 -70.28 -6.35 20.76
CA GLN A 493 -71.71 -6.11 20.64
C GLN A 493 -72.42 -7.47 20.61
N SER A 494 -73.02 -7.82 21.74
CA SER A 494 -73.99 -8.91 21.85
C SER A 494 -75.15 -8.68 20.89
N GLU A 495 -75.16 -9.37 19.76
CA GLU A 495 -76.32 -9.49 18.88
C GLU A 495 -77.40 -10.30 19.60
N THR A 496 -78.45 -9.61 20.06
CA THR A 496 -79.73 -10.23 20.39
C THR A 496 -80.51 -10.43 19.09
N PRO A 497 -80.97 -11.65 18.75
CA PRO A 497 -81.77 -11.84 17.53
C PRO A 497 -83.20 -11.33 17.76
N PRO A 498 -83.82 -10.67 16.77
CA PRO A 498 -85.22 -10.25 16.88
C PRO A 498 -86.16 -11.45 16.71
N GLU A 499 -87.22 -11.47 17.52
CA GLU A 499 -88.37 -12.35 17.34
C GLU A 499 -89.06 -12.06 16.00
N GLY A 500 -89.34 -13.12 15.24
CA GLY A 500 -90.08 -13.08 13.97
C GLY A 500 -90.04 -14.39 13.22
#